data_AF-A0A497P6M3-F1
#
_entry.id   AF-A0A497P6M3-F1
#
_cell.length_a   1.000
_cell.length_b   1.000
_cell.length_c   1.000
_cell.angle_alpha   90.00
_cell.angle_beta   90.00
_cell.angle_gamma   90.00
#
_symmetry.space_group_name_H-M   'P 1'
#
loop_
_entity.id
_entity.type
_entity.pdbx_description
1 polymer ?
#
loop_
_entity_poly.entity_id
_entity_poly.type
_entity_poly.pdbx_seq_one_letter_code
_entity_poly.pdbx_strand_id
1 'polypeptide(L)'
;MWWLLTLILAVLFGYALTKAEKRDFSAWILTFIGVLAISWVFGMIAVAVVPDLAAFMLPAETQVIGNVVVDIVGLILGLLAAEIEEVVTK
;
A
#
# COMPACT_ATOMS: atom_id res chain seq x y z
N MET A 1 -12.84 -1.45 -5.71
CA MET A 1 -12.11 -0.30 -6.28
C MET A 1 -11.04 0.27 -5.32
N TRP A 2 -11.10 -0.03 -4.01
CA TRP A 2 -10.16 0.44 -2.98
C TRP A 2 -8.75 -0.16 -3.05
N TRP A 3 -8.66 -1.44 -3.43
CA TRP A 3 -7.42 -2.21 -3.53
C TRP A 3 -6.40 -1.63 -4.54
N LEU A 4 -6.87 -0.96 -5.59
CA LEU A 4 -5.98 -0.35 -6.57
C LEU A 4 -5.27 0.88 -6.01
N LEU A 5 -5.95 1.65 -5.16
CA LEU A 5 -5.37 2.83 -4.49
C LEU A 5 -4.33 2.39 -3.46
N THR A 6 -4.67 1.36 -2.68
CA THR A 6 -3.75 0.71 -1.73
C THR A 6 -2.48 0.22 -2.44
N LEU A 7 -2.63 -0.45 -3.59
CA LEU A 7 -1.51 -0.91 -4.40
C LEU A 7 -0.63 0.26 -4.87
N ILE A 8 -1.23 1.32 -5.43
CA ILE A 8 -0.49 2.49 -5.93
C ILE A 8 0.30 3.15 -4.80
N LEU A 9 -0.31 3.33 -3.62
CA LEU A 9 0.36 3.90 -2.46
C LEU A 9 1.53 3.02 -1.99
N ALA A 10 1.32 1.70 -1.94
CA ALA A 10 2.37 0.75 -1.58
C ALA A 10 3.54 0.73 -2.59
N VAL A 11 3.26 0.88 -3.90
CA VAL A 11 4.29 1.03 -4.95
C VAL A 11 5.08 2.32 -4.79
N LEU A 12 4.39 3.46 -4.66
CA LEU A 12 5.06 4.75 -4.47
C LEU A 12 5.90 4.76 -3.19
N PHE A 13 5.41 4.06 -2.16
CA PHE A 13 6.12 3.90 -0.90
C PHE A 13 7.37 3.03 -1.05
N GLY A 14 7.27 1.84 -1.67
CA GLY A 14 8.43 0.98 -1.96
C GLY A 14 9.50 1.70 -2.79
N TYR A 15 9.08 2.51 -3.75
CA TYR A 15 9.98 3.31 -4.57
C TYR A 15 10.72 4.40 -3.77
N ALA A 16 9.99 5.15 -2.95
CA ALA A 16 10.56 6.18 -2.09
C ALA A 16 11.53 5.58 -1.05
N LEU A 17 11.24 4.37 -0.56
CA LEU A 17 12.09 3.63 0.38
C LEU A 17 13.48 3.32 -0.18
N THR A 18 13.56 2.82 -1.42
CA THR A 18 14.87 2.55 -2.07
C THR A 18 15.65 3.83 -2.31
N LYS A 19 14.98 4.91 -2.75
CA LYS A 19 15.62 6.21 -3.03
C LYS A 19 16.15 6.91 -1.77
N ALA A 20 15.59 6.65 -0.60
CA ALA A 20 15.92 7.39 0.61
C ALA A 20 17.25 6.97 1.27
N GLU A 21 17.89 5.87 0.86
CA GLU A 21 19.11 5.25 1.44
C GLU A 21 19.07 4.99 2.97
N LYS A 22 18.00 5.38 3.67
CA LYS A 22 17.81 5.22 5.12
C LYS A 22 17.20 3.86 5.42
N ARG A 23 18.06 2.86 5.64
CA ARG A 23 17.70 1.49 6.06
C ARG A 23 17.22 1.36 7.52
N ASP A 24 16.56 2.37 8.08
CA ASP A 24 16.10 2.28 9.47
C ASP A 24 14.77 1.53 9.54
N PHE A 25 14.86 0.21 9.70
CA PHE A 25 13.72 -0.73 9.65
C PHE A 25 12.52 -0.32 10.52
N SER A 26 12.78 0.39 11.61
CA SER A 26 11.76 0.95 12.52
C SER A 26 10.85 1.99 11.84
N ALA A 27 11.42 2.92 11.07
CA ALA A 27 10.67 3.92 10.32
C ALA A 27 9.86 3.28 9.17
N TRP A 28 10.35 2.15 8.65
CA TRP A 28 9.70 1.41 7.57
C TRP A 28 8.43 0.72 8.07
N ILE A 29 8.49 0.06 9.23
CA ILE A 29 7.32 -0.56 9.87
C ILE A 29 6.27 0.51 10.24
N LEU A 30 6.69 1.62 10.84
CA LEU A 30 5.78 2.71 11.23
C LEU A 30 5.05 3.29 10.02
N THR A 31 5.75 3.50 8.91
CA THR A 31 5.15 4.08 7.72
C THR A 31 4.24 3.07 7.00
N PHE A 32 4.60 1.78 6.98
CA PHE A 32 3.74 0.70 6.48
C PHE A 32 2.41 0.63 7.24
N ILE A 33 2.47 0.62 8.58
CA ILE A 33 1.27 0.65 9.44
C ILE A 33 0.46 1.92 9.17
N GLY A 34 1.12 3.06 8.95
CA GLY A 34 0.47 4.32 8.59
C GLY A 34 -0.32 4.25 7.27
N VAL A 35 0.28 3.73 6.20
CA VAL A 35 -0.38 3.57 4.89
C VAL A 35 -1.57 2.61 4.98
N LEU A 36 -1.41 1.51 5.71
CA LEU A 36 -2.46 0.51 5.91
C LEU A 36 -3.64 1.10 6.71
N ALA A 37 -3.34 1.85 7.78
CA ALA A 37 -4.34 2.56 8.57
C ALA A 37 -5.08 3.64 7.75
N ILE A 38 -4.36 4.44 6.98
CA ILE A 38 -4.95 5.48 6.12
C ILE A 38 -5.87 4.84 5.07
N SER A 39 -5.40 3.80 4.38
CA SER A 39 -6.18 3.10 3.35
C SER A 39 -7.45 2.47 3.92
N TRP A 40 -7.38 1.93 5.14
CA TRP A 40 -8.53 1.38 5.84
C TRP A 40 -9.55 2.46 6.22
N VAL A 41 -9.10 3.61 6.75
CA VAL A 41 -9.97 4.76 7.08
C VAL A 41 -10.68 5.28 5.84
N PHE A 42 -9.97 5.43 4.71
CA PHE A 42 -10.59 5.83 3.44
C PHE A 42 -11.64 4.83 2.96
N GLY A 43 -11.36 3.53 3.11
CA GLY A 43 -12.33 2.46 2.82
C GLY A 43 -13.62 2.58 3.65
N MET A 44 -13.49 2.82 4.96
CA MET A 44 -14.64 3.01 5.85
C MET A 44 -15.46 4.25 5.51
N ILE A 45 -14.79 5.38 5.25
CA ILE A 45 -15.47 6.65 4.88
C ILE A 45 -16.32 6.45 3.63
N ALA A 46 -15.79 5.76 2.63
CA ALA A 46 -16.51 5.64 1.39
C ALA A 46 -17.67 4.66 1.42
N VAL A 47 -17.60 3.63 2.26
CA VAL A 47 -18.75 2.78 2.58
C VAL A 47 -19.83 3.59 3.30
N ALA A 48 -19.44 4.51 4.18
CA ALA A 48 -20.39 5.42 4.83
C ALA A 48 -21.06 6.40 3.84
N VAL A 49 -20.32 6.87 2.83
CA VAL A 49 -20.85 7.79 1.80
C VAL A 49 -21.68 7.04 0.74
N VAL A 50 -21.30 5.80 0.41
CA VAL A 50 -21.98 4.96 -0.59
C VAL A 50 -22.25 3.57 0.01
N PRO A 51 -23.37 3.41 0.75
CA PRO A 51 -23.69 2.17 1.48
C PRO A 51 -23.78 0.93 0.61
N ASP A 52 -24.17 1.09 -0.67
CA ASP A 52 -24.25 -0.01 -1.64
C ASP A 52 -22.88 -0.68 -1.88
N LEU A 53 -21.77 0.01 -1.59
CA LEU A 53 -20.43 -0.59 -1.65
C LEU A 53 -20.26 -1.70 -0.61
N ALA A 54 -21.03 -1.71 0.49
CA ALA A 54 -20.97 -2.75 1.51
C ALA A 54 -21.32 -4.14 0.94
N ALA A 55 -22.21 -4.21 -0.05
CA ALA A 55 -22.57 -5.46 -0.73
C ALA A 55 -21.41 -6.03 -1.59
N PHE A 56 -20.45 -5.19 -1.96
CA PHE A 56 -19.24 -5.58 -2.69
C PHE A 56 -18.01 -5.72 -1.79
N MET A 57 -18.18 -5.57 -0.46
CA MET A 57 -17.11 -5.81 0.49
C MET A 57 -16.96 -7.30 0.74
N LEU A 58 -15.72 -7.78 0.64
CA LEU A 58 -15.38 -9.11 1.10
C LEU A 58 -15.57 -9.20 2.63
N PRO A 59 -15.65 -10.41 3.22
CA PRO A 59 -15.59 -10.54 4.68
C PRO A 59 -14.35 -9.84 5.26
N ALA A 60 -14.46 -9.30 6.47
CA ALA A 60 -13.39 -8.51 7.09
C ALA A 60 -12.03 -9.23 7.11
N GLU A 61 -12.02 -10.54 7.40
CA GLU A 61 -10.82 -11.37 7.37
C GLU A 61 -10.18 -11.42 5.98
N THR A 62 -10.99 -11.59 4.93
CA THR A 62 -10.51 -11.61 3.54
C THR A 62 -10.02 -10.23 3.09
N GLN A 63 -10.64 -9.15 3.57
CA GLN A 63 -10.17 -7.79 3.28
C GLN A 63 -8.81 -7.52 3.93
N VAL A 64 -8.59 -7.95 5.18
CA VAL A 64 -7.31 -7.79 5.88
C VAL A 64 -6.21 -8.56 5.14
N ILE A 65 -6.47 -9.83 4.79
CA ILE A 65 -5.51 -10.65 4.04
C ILE A 65 -5.23 -10.03 2.67
N GLY A 66 -6.28 -9.62 1.95
CA GLY A 66 -6.17 -8.99 0.64
C GLY A 66 -5.35 -7.70 0.66
N ASN A 67 -5.56 -6.83 1.65
CA ASN A 67 -4.82 -5.59 1.81
C ASN A 67 -3.34 -5.86 2.13
N VAL A 68 -3.05 -6.80 3.04
CA VAL A 68 -1.66 -7.18 3.36
C VAL A 68 -0.93 -7.71 2.12
N VAL A 69 -1.58 -8.56 1.32
CA VAL A 69 -0.98 -9.08 0.08
C VAL A 69 -0.73 -7.97 -0.93
N VAL A 70 -1.71 -7.07 -1.13
CA VAL A 70 -1.58 -5.92 -2.03
C VAL A 70 -0.45 -4.99 -1.58
N ASP A 71 -0.31 -4.75 -0.28
CA ASP A 71 0.74 -3.90 0.26
C ASP A 71 2.14 -4.51 0.08
N ILE A 72 2.29 -5.81 0.31
CA ILE A 72 3.54 -6.54 0.06
C ILE A 72 3.93 -6.48 -1.43
N VAL A 73 2.97 -6.76 -2.32
CA VAL A 73 3.21 -6.71 -3.77
C VAL A 73 3.57 -5.31 -4.20
N GLY A 74 2.84 -4.30 -3.73
CA GLY A 74 3.14 -2.90 -4.05
C GLY A 74 4.53 -2.50 -3.59
N LEU A 75 4.91 -2.84 -2.36
CA LEU A 75 6.25 -2.60 -1.82
C LEU A 75 7.34 -3.21 -2.70
N ILE A 76 7.21 -4.49 -3.07
CA ILE A 76 8.19 -5.18 -3.91
C ILE A 76 8.32 -4.48 -5.28
N LEU A 77 7.18 -4.16 -5.91
CA LEU A 77 7.17 -3.45 -7.19
C LEU A 77 7.81 -2.07 -7.10
N GLY A 78 7.55 -1.34 -6.01
CA GLY A 78 8.19 -0.05 -5.75
C GLY A 78 9.70 -0.15 -5.59
N LEU A 79 10.16 -1.12 -4.80
CA LEU A 79 11.59 -1.38 -4.59
C LEU A 79 12.29 -1.72 -5.92
N LEU A 80 11.71 -2.64 -6.70
CA LEU A 80 12.22 -3.04 -8.02
C LEU A 80 12.25 -1.88 -9.01
N ALA A 81 11.21 -1.03 -9.02
CA ALA A 81 11.17 0.14 -9.92
C ALA A 81 12.32 1.11 -9.63
N ALA A 82 12.63 1.34 -8.35
CA ALA A 82 13.74 2.20 -7.96
C ALA A 82 15.12 1.58 -8.27
N GLU A 83 15.29 0.27 -8.09
CA GLU A 83 16.53 -0.43 -8.50
C GLU A 83 16.75 -0.36 -10.02
N ILE A 84 15.69 -0.58 -10.81
CA ILE A 84 15.76 -0.49 -12.28
C ILE A 84 16.16 0.92 -12.72
N GLU A 85 15.57 1.95 -12.11
CA GLU A 85 15.91 3.34 -12.43
C GLU A 85 17.38 3.64 -12.10
N GLU A 86 17.90 3.15 -10.97
CA GLU A 86 19.30 3.33 -10.59
C GLU A 86 20.26 2.66 -11.60
N VAL A 87 19.88 1.49 -12.15
CA VAL A 87 20.65 0.80 -13.19
C VAL A 87 20.60 1.54 -14.54
N VAL A 88 19.47 2.14 -14.88
CA VAL A 88 19.29 2.85 -16.18
C VAL A 88 19.93 4.24 -16.18
N THR A 89 20.02 4.89 -15.01
CA THR A 89 20.54 6.27 -14.89
C THR A 89 22.04 6.34 -14.56
N LYS A 90 22.68 5.21 -14.27
CA LYS A 90 24.14 5.06 -14.13
C LYS A 90 24.78 4.60 -15.44
#